data_AF-A0A4S4MXW4-F1
#
_entry.id   AF-A0A4S4MXW4-F1
#
_cell.length_a   1.000
_cell.length_b   1.000
_cell.length_c   1.000
_cell.angle_alpha   90.00
_cell.angle_beta   90.00
_cell.angle_gamma   90.00
#
_symmetry.space_group_name_H-M   'P 1'
#
loop_
_entity.id
_entity.type
_entity.pdbx_description
1 polymer ?
#
loop_
_entity_poly.entity_id
_entity_poly.type
_entity_poly.pdbx_seq_one_letter_code
_entity_poly.pdbx_strand_id
1 'polypeptide(L)'
;MDAVQDMGMSTVSYPAPLENEKRFTASLETLVPVRAKRLTFEQVTKVEKVTTVSFEGDPYHEYLQCSEDRRETWLFKTVISLSRTVFLYEHVRQKTGWTLDEGDALICYSDPAKPASRAYKIVNAAVQRLALFVLSKEQTKRFKESQDKLGAAVKELLEEHGEDMFSIDLLACTPAKQGRGYGTILGRFVTAEADSRALKTYVVSSNVNANTVFYNNLGFFTAKTIVLGDKNPKWRKPPVRLDVPPPQLKVSTTICRFPFRAIIDLITDAAQDSADRDSDMVSRSSLLGRTHGMHVAAVETLVPAQPKKLAFEHLSKTGEVTTAVLETDPLNKYLVFTEDRRTGWFHRVVPDFIRDLYMSEFVRQKTAWTLDEGDAFVCYGFSLFSSDPAKAPSRWFTFVQPIVARLQPYFQSPEQNKRLKEIQTKLRPAMREVMQTHKEMFCIEHVACTPEKQGHGYGTTLCKLVTAEADLRSLETYLVSGNVEANTRFYNNLGFFAVKTIVLGDDNPTWKNAPIKVDIMVREVPPADSEKAAIRDD
;
A
#
# COMPACT_ATOMS: atom_id res chain seq x y z
N MET A 1 51.55 -1.85 34.96
CA MET A 1 52.58 -2.76 34.42
C MET A 1 52.41 -4.09 35.13
N ASP A 2 51.94 -5.19 34.57
CA ASP A 2 51.37 -5.55 33.26
C ASP A 2 50.61 -6.85 33.49
N ALA A 3 49.42 -6.99 32.91
CA ALA A 3 48.76 -8.28 32.65
C ALA A 3 47.49 -8.02 31.81
N VAL A 4 47.67 -7.74 30.51
CA VAL A 4 46.59 -7.87 29.52
C VAL A 4 46.70 -9.28 28.95
N GLN A 5 45.67 -10.08 29.21
CA GLN A 5 45.54 -11.46 28.77
C GLN A 5 45.04 -11.46 27.32
N ASP A 6 45.91 -11.96 26.44
CA ASP A 6 45.72 -12.08 25.00
C ASP A 6 44.64 -13.13 24.69
N MET A 7 43.42 -12.68 24.36
CA MET A 7 42.35 -13.55 23.84
C MET A 7 42.57 -13.75 22.35
N GLY A 8 43.30 -14.82 22.01
CA GLY A 8 43.51 -15.27 20.64
C GLY A 8 42.20 -15.51 19.90
N MET A 9 41.89 -14.64 18.94
CA MET A 9 40.86 -14.84 17.93
C MET A 9 41.34 -15.93 16.97
N SER A 10 40.87 -17.16 17.18
CA SER A 10 41.08 -18.28 16.25
C SER A 10 40.43 -17.98 14.91
N THR A 11 41.24 -17.93 13.85
CA THR A 11 40.77 -17.84 12.46
C THR A 11 40.01 -19.11 12.10
N VAL A 12 38.68 -19.03 12.03
CA VAL A 12 37.83 -20.13 11.55
C VAL A 12 38.05 -20.29 10.04
N SER A 13 38.71 -21.39 9.66
CA SER A 13 38.86 -21.82 8.26
C SER A 13 37.52 -22.37 7.74
N TYR A 14 36.94 -21.74 6.72
CA TYR A 14 35.72 -22.23 6.07
C TYR A 14 36.03 -23.45 5.18
N PRO A 15 35.23 -24.54 5.26
CA PRO A 15 35.40 -25.68 4.38
C PRO A 15 35.09 -25.31 2.92
N ALA A 16 35.81 -25.93 1.98
CA ALA A 16 35.59 -25.76 0.55
C ALA A 16 34.15 -26.17 0.15
N PRO A 17 33.55 -25.51 -0.86
CA PRO A 17 32.17 -25.76 -1.28
C PRO A 17 31.96 -27.24 -1.65
N LEU A 18 31.01 -27.88 -0.96
CA LEU A 18 30.66 -29.29 -1.16
C LEU A 18 30.14 -29.53 -2.58
N GLU A 19 30.37 -30.73 -3.11
CA GLU A 19 29.93 -31.18 -4.44
C GLU A 19 28.41 -30.98 -4.70
N ASN A 20 27.62 -30.89 -3.63
CA ASN A 20 26.20 -30.54 -3.65
C ASN A 20 25.91 -29.11 -4.16
N GLU A 21 26.82 -28.16 -3.95
CA GLU A 21 26.65 -26.78 -4.39
C GLU A 21 26.74 -26.65 -5.92
N LYS A 22 27.60 -27.46 -6.56
CA LYS A 22 27.74 -27.55 -8.03
C LYS A 22 26.51 -28.17 -8.70
N ARG A 23 25.93 -29.23 -8.12
CA ARG A 23 24.67 -29.81 -8.62
C ARG A 23 23.48 -28.86 -8.45
N PHE A 24 23.48 -28.06 -7.38
CA PHE A 24 22.45 -27.06 -7.14
C PHE A 24 22.52 -25.89 -8.14
N THR A 25 23.73 -25.42 -8.50
CA THR A 25 23.91 -24.35 -9.49
C THR A 25 23.48 -24.77 -10.89
N ALA A 26 23.81 -25.98 -11.33
CA ALA A 26 23.38 -26.50 -12.63
C ALA A 26 21.85 -26.68 -12.75
N SER A 27 21.15 -26.92 -11.63
CA SER A 27 19.68 -27.01 -11.60
C SER A 27 19.01 -25.64 -11.73
N LEU A 28 19.60 -24.59 -11.14
CA LEU A 28 19.11 -23.21 -11.21
C LEU A 28 19.11 -22.64 -12.64
N GLU A 29 20.01 -23.08 -13.52
CA GLU A 29 20.09 -22.64 -14.92
C GLU A 29 18.98 -23.22 -15.81
N THR A 30 18.31 -24.30 -15.37
CA THR A 30 17.23 -24.97 -16.13
C THR A 30 15.82 -24.51 -15.77
N LEU A 31 15.67 -23.79 -14.65
CA LEU A 31 14.44 -23.09 -14.33
C LEU A 31 14.44 -21.80 -15.14
N VAL A 32 13.38 -21.56 -15.94
CA VAL A 32 13.10 -20.24 -16.53
C VAL A 32 13.46 -19.17 -15.51
N PRO A 33 14.34 -18.20 -15.81
CA PRO A 33 14.95 -17.34 -14.80
C PRO A 33 13.86 -16.65 -14.00
N VAL A 34 13.57 -17.20 -12.81
CA VAL A 34 12.50 -16.72 -11.95
C VAL A 34 13.00 -15.41 -11.37
N ARG A 35 12.61 -14.30 -11.99
CA ARG A 35 13.04 -12.96 -11.60
C ARG A 35 12.18 -12.46 -10.44
N ALA A 36 12.83 -12.00 -9.37
CA ALA A 36 12.16 -11.31 -8.28
C ALA A 36 11.47 -10.05 -8.82
N LYS A 37 10.19 -9.90 -8.51
CA LYS A 37 9.38 -8.72 -8.85
C LYS A 37 8.97 -8.00 -7.58
N ARG A 38 8.78 -6.68 -7.65
CA ARG A 38 8.22 -5.91 -6.54
C ARG A 38 6.84 -6.47 -6.19
N LEU A 39 6.59 -6.65 -4.90
CA LEU A 39 5.26 -6.98 -4.41
C LEU A 39 4.34 -5.80 -4.72
N THR A 40 3.18 -6.06 -5.32
CA THR A 40 2.20 -5.03 -5.66
C THR A 40 0.96 -5.11 -4.75
N PHE A 41 0.15 -4.04 -4.71
CA PHE A 41 -1.07 -4.02 -3.90
C PHE A 41 -2.16 -5.00 -4.38
N GLU A 42 -2.14 -5.38 -5.65
CA GLU A 42 -3.00 -6.44 -6.21
C GLU A 42 -2.65 -7.80 -5.63
N GLN A 43 -1.37 -8.03 -5.36
CA GLN A 43 -0.86 -9.31 -4.86
C GLN A 43 -1.10 -9.48 -3.36
N VAL A 44 -1.32 -8.40 -2.59
CA VAL A 44 -1.47 -8.43 -1.11
C VAL A 44 -2.44 -9.52 -0.64
N THR A 45 -3.62 -9.61 -1.23
CA THR A 45 -4.63 -10.62 -0.84
C THR A 45 -4.18 -12.05 -1.15
N LYS A 46 -3.45 -12.26 -2.25
CA LYS A 46 -2.89 -13.57 -2.59
C LYS A 46 -1.78 -13.93 -1.61
N VAL A 47 -0.83 -13.03 -1.36
CA VAL A 47 0.32 -13.31 -0.50
C VAL A 47 -0.05 -13.42 0.99
N GLU A 48 -1.14 -12.81 1.43
CA GLU A 48 -1.71 -13.04 2.77
C GLU A 48 -2.13 -14.51 2.95
N LYS A 49 -2.75 -15.10 1.92
CA LYS A 49 -3.08 -16.53 1.91
C LYS A 49 -1.84 -17.39 1.86
N VAL A 50 -0.86 -17.03 1.01
CA VAL A 50 0.43 -17.73 0.93
C VAL A 50 1.14 -17.72 2.29
N THR A 51 1.14 -16.59 2.98
CA THR A 51 1.66 -16.46 4.34
C THR A 51 0.92 -17.42 5.28
N THR A 52 -0.41 -17.43 5.26
CA THR A 52 -1.20 -18.33 6.11
C THR A 52 -0.85 -19.80 5.92
N VAL A 53 -0.75 -20.28 4.67
CA VAL A 53 -0.43 -21.69 4.40
C VAL A 53 1.05 -22.02 4.59
N SER A 54 1.95 -21.04 4.42
CA SER A 54 3.40 -21.27 4.60
C SER A 54 3.79 -21.47 6.06
N PHE A 55 3.02 -20.88 6.98
CA PHE A 55 3.23 -21.03 8.43
C PHE A 55 2.30 -22.07 9.07
N GLU A 56 1.59 -22.87 8.26
CA GLU A 56 0.85 -24.01 8.78
C GLU A 56 1.84 -25.05 9.32
N GLY A 57 1.69 -25.41 10.59
CA GLY A 57 2.62 -26.29 11.29
C GLY A 57 3.92 -25.62 11.78
N ASP A 58 4.07 -24.31 11.59
CA ASP A 58 5.18 -23.57 12.20
C ASP A 58 5.02 -23.55 13.73
N PRO A 59 6.05 -23.96 14.51
CA PRO A 59 5.93 -24.09 15.96
C PRO A 59 5.72 -22.74 16.67
N TYR A 60 6.26 -21.64 16.13
CA TYR A 60 6.04 -20.30 16.66
C TYR A 60 4.61 -19.84 16.43
N HIS A 61 4.12 -20.03 15.21
CA HIS A 61 2.74 -19.74 14.86
C HIS A 61 1.76 -20.55 15.71
N GLU A 62 2.03 -21.84 15.88
CA GLU A 62 1.24 -22.73 16.70
C GLU A 62 1.25 -22.30 18.18
N TYR A 63 2.40 -21.93 18.73
CA TYR A 63 2.48 -21.46 20.12
C TYR A 63 1.64 -20.22 20.36
N LEU A 64 1.66 -19.25 19.44
CA LEU A 64 0.86 -18.03 19.56
C LEU A 64 -0.63 -18.28 19.35
N GLN A 65 -0.99 -19.18 18.44
CA GLN A 65 -2.39 -19.33 18.02
C GLN A 65 -3.15 -20.44 18.72
N CYS A 66 -2.52 -21.54 19.13
CA CYS A 66 -3.20 -22.71 19.68
C CYS A 66 -3.27 -22.67 21.20
N SER A 67 -4.37 -22.15 21.75
CA SER A 67 -4.70 -22.23 23.18
C SER A 67 -6.06 -22.89 23.38
N GLU A 68 -6.25 -23.55 24.53
CA GLU A 68 -7.52 -24.22 24.89
C GLU A 68 -8.70 -23.22 24.96
N ASP A 69 -8.41 -21.95 25.30
CA ASP A 69 -9.38 -20.86 25.40
C ASP A 69 -9.53 -20.05 24.09
N ARG A 70 -8.91 -20.50 22.98
CA ARG A 70 -9.01 -19.83 21.68
C ARG A 70 -10.45 -19.84 21.20
N ARG A 71 -10.96 -18.66 20.83
CA ARG A 71 -12.25 -18.53 20.14
C ARG A 71 -12.01 -18.23 18.68
N GLU A 72 -12.18 -19.23 17.81
CA GLU A 72 -12.17 -19.03 16.36
C GLU A 72 -13.44 -18.34 15.86
N THR A 73 -13.66 -17.12 16.31
CA THR A 73 -14.73 -16.29 15.76
C THR A 73 -14.34 -15.76 14.37
N TRP A 74 -15.33 -15.40 13.57
CA TRP A 74 -15.08 -14.68 12.32
C TRP A 74 -14.30 -13.38 12.58
N LEU A 75 -14.57 -12.69 13.69
CA LEU A 75 -13.89 -11.46 14.12
C LEU A 75 -12.40 -11.70 14.43
N PHE A 76 -12.04 -12.85 15.01
CA PHE A 76 -10.64 -13.22 15.22
C PHE A 76 -9.91 -13.35 13.88
N LYS A 77 -10.44 -14.17 12.95
CA LYS A 77 -9.82 -14.40 11.62
C LYS A 77 -9.68 -13.08 10.84
N THR A 78 -10.70 -12.26 10.94
CA THR A 78 -10.81 -10.89 10.42
C THR A 78 -9.66 -9.99 10.88
N VAL A 79 -9.46 -9.86 12.19
CA VAL A 79 -8.46 -8.92 12.72
C VAL A 79 -7.04 -9.39 12.43
N ILE A 80 -6.79 -10.70 12.47
CA ILE A 80 -5.48 -11.27 12.09
C ILE A 80 -5.19 -11.02 10.60
N SER A 81 -6.18 -11.23 9.72
CA SER A 81 -6.04 -10.94 8.28
C SER A 81 -5.81 -9.44 8.02
N LEU A 82 -6.52 -8.56 8.72
CA LEU A 82 -6.31 -7.11 8.65
C LEU A 82 -4.89 -6.72 9.09
N SER A 83 -4.39 -7.29 10.20
CA SER A 83 -3.03 -7.05 10.69
C SER A 83 -1.97 -7.40 9.66
N ARG A 84 -2.07 -8.58 9.04
CA ARG A 84 -1.18 -8.99 7.95
C ARG A 84 -1.30 -8.11 6.71
N THR A 85 -2.52 -7.72 6.36
CA THR A 85 -2.76 -6.83 5.22
C THR A 85 -2.11 -5.48 5.43
N VAL A 86 -2.27 -4.87 6.61
CA VAL A 86 -1.63 -3.60 6.96
C VAL A 86 -0.11 -3.72 6.92
N PHE A 87 0.46 -4.82 7.44
CA PHE A 87 1.88 -5.12 7.34
C PHE A 87 2.37 -5.19 5.88
N LEU A 88 1.70 -5.97 5.03
CA LEU A 88 2.06 -6.12 3.62
C LEU A 88 1.90 -4.81 2.84
N TYR A 89 0.86 -4.02 3.11
CA TYR A 89 0.65 -2.71 2.50
C TYR A 89 1.83 -1.78 2.75
N GLU A 90 2.40 -1.78 3.96
CA GLU A 90 3.57 -0.95 4.25
C GLU A 90 4.79 -1.38 3.43
N HIS A 91 5.05 -2.68 3.29
CA HIS A 91 6.17 -3.17 2.49
C HIS A 91 5.99 -2.91 0.99
N VAL A 92 4.76 -2.93 0.47
CA VAL A 92 4.48 -2.48 -0.90
C VAL A 92 4.79 -0.99 -1.04
N ARG A 93 4.26 -0.16 -0.12
CA ARG A 93 4.44 1.30 -0.12
C ARG A 93 5.91 1.72 -0.02
N GLN A 94 6.68 1.04 0.84
CA GLN A 94 8.11 1.31 1.04
C GLN A 94 9.00 0.72 -0.06
N LYS A 95 8.44 -0.06 -0.98
CA LYS A 95 9.22 -0.86 -1.94
C LYS A 95 10.25 -1.72 -1.19
N THR A 96 9.79 -2.52 -0.24
CA THR A 96 10.60 -3.49 0.53
C THR A 96 9.98 -4.89 0.56
N GLY A 97 8.90 -5.11 -0.19
CA GLY A 97 8.35 -6.44 -0.50
C GLY A 97 8.73 -6.91 -1.90
N TRP A 98 9.12 -8.18 -2.03
CA TRP A 98 9.41 -8.84 -3.31
C TRP A 98 8.72 -10.19 -3.40
N THR A 99 8.45 -10.63 -4.62
CA THR A 99 7.78 -11.89 -4.89
C THR A 99 8.33 -12.61 -6.12
N LEU A 100 8.15 -13.93 -6.14
CA LEU A 100 8.37 -14.81 -7.30
C LEU A 100 7.04 -15.46 -7.68
N ASP A 101 6.88 -15.82 -8.96
CA ASP A 101 5.69 -16.50 -9.50
C ASP A 101 4.38 -15.87 -9.02
N GLU A 102 4.28 -14.55 -9.24
CA GLU A 102 3.05 -13.79 -8.98
C GLU A 102 2.51 -13.90 -7.55
N GLY A 103 3.36 -14.07 -6.54
CA GLY A 103 2.92 -14.18 -5.14
C GLY A 103 3.16 -15.54 -4.50
N ASP A 104 3.57 -16.58 -5.24
CA ASP A 104 3.71 -17.93 -4.69
C ASP A 104 4.89 -18.07 -3.71
N ALA A 105 5.86 -17.15 -3.78
CA ALA A 105 6.83 -16.89 -2.72
C ALA A 105 7.01 -15.38 -2.54
N LEU A 106 7.27 -14.94 -1.33
CA LEU A 106 7.55 -13.54 -1.02
C LEU A 106 8.59 -13.37 0.08
N ILE A 107 9.28 -12.24 0.03
CA ILE A 107 10.11 -11.74 1.13
C ILE A 107 9.75 -10.28 1.40
N CYS A 108 9.63 -9.92 2.67
CA CYS A 108 9.54 -8.54 3.14
C CYS A 108 10.70 -8.29 4.11
N TYR A 109 11.33 -7.14 3.97
CA TYR A 109 12.38 -6.70 4.88
C TYR A 109 12.17 -5.25 5.31
N SER A 110 12.69 -4.89 6.48
CA SER A 110 12.80 -3.50 6.93
C SER A 110 14.15 -2.95 6.50
N ASP A 111 14.13 -1.79 5.84
CA ASP A 111 15.31 -1.04 5.42
C ASP A 111 15.47 0.16 6.37
N PRO A 112 16.63 0.32 7.04
CA PRO A 112 16.85 1.39 8.01
C PRO A 112 16.75 2.79 7.37
N ALA A 113 17.05 2.93 6.08
CA ALA A 113 16.87 4.20 5.36
C ALA A 113 15.40 4.49 5.01
N LYS A 114 14.50 3.51 5.19
CA LYS A 114 13.07 3.63 4.93
C LYS A 114 12.30 3.23 6.19
N PRO A 115 12.43 3.98 7.30
CA PRO A 115 11.74 3.64 8.53
C PRO A 115 10.23 3.59 8.30
N ALA A 116 9.57 2.66 8.99
CA ALA A 116 8.13 2.54 8.95
C ALA A 116 7.48 3.90 9.21
N SER A 117 6.56 4.32 8.33
CA SER A 117 5.97 5.65 8.49
C SER A 117 5.30 5.76 9.84
N ARG A 118 5.29 6.99 10.38
CA ARG A 118 4.52 7.29 11.58
C ARG A 118 3.06 6.83 11.39
N ALA A 119 2.50 7.06 10.20
CA ALA A 119 1.18 6.57 9.78
C ALA A 119 0.96 5.10 10.06
N TYR A 120 1.80 4.27 9.47
CA TYR A 120 1.78 2.85 9.66
C TYR A 120 1.96 2.48 11.12
N LYS A 121 2.88 3.11 11.86
CA LYS A 121 3.08 2.84 13.30
C LYS A 121 1.78 3.06 14.11
N ILE A 122 0.99 4.10 13.83
CA ILE A 122 -0.35 4.27 14.42
C ILE A 122 -1.26 3.13 14.01
N VAL A 123 -1.43 2.93 12.70
CA VAL A 123 -2.47 2.04 12.17
C VAL A 123 -2.19 0.63 12.66
N ASN A 124 -0.93 0.20 12.57
CA ASN A 124 -0.45 -1.03 13.17
C ASN A 124 -0.71 -1.05 14.67
N ALA A 125 -0.36 -0.01 15.46
CA ALA A 125 -0.68 0.00 16.90
C ALA A 125 -2.19 -0.13 17.20
N ALA A 126 -3.06 0.50 16.40
CA ALA A 126 -4.51 0.37 16.53
C ALA A 126 -4.99 -1.04 16.19
N VAL A 127 -4.48 -1.62 15.10
CA VAL A 127 -4.80 -2.98 14.68
C VAL A 127 -4.25 -4.02 15.66
N GLN A 128 -3.07 -3.80 16.23
CA GLN A 128 -2.49 -4.64 17.29
C GLN A 128 -3.33 -4.56 18.57
N ARG A 129 -3.83 -3.38 18.97
CA ARG A 129 -4.77 -3.26 20.10
C ARG A 129 -6.07 -4.00 19.84
N LEU A 130 -6.60 -3.93 18.62
CA LEU A 130 -7.76 -4.69 18.21
C LEU A 130 -7.48 -6.20 18.22
N ALA A 131 -6.27 -6.61 17.80
CA ALA A 131 -5.82 -8.00 17.87
C ALA A 131 -5.79 -8.50 19.31
N LEU A 132 -5.21 -7.72 20.24
CA LEU A 132 -5.22 -8.04 21.67
C LEU A 132 -6.63 -8.18 22.25
N PHE A 133 -7.62 -7.44 21.72
CA PHE A 133 -9.00 -7.56 22.17
C PHE A 133 -9.68 -8.87 21.72
N VAL A 134 -9.29 -9.41 20.57
CA VAL A 134 -9.85 -10.68 20.04
C VAL A 134 -9.05 -11.92 20.47
N LEU A 135 -7.82 -11.73 20.95
CA LEU A 135 -6.99 -12.81 21.51
C LEU A 135 -7.56 -13.26 22.85
N SER A 136 -7.45 -14.56 23.13
CA SER A 136 -7.75 -15.08 24.45
C SER A 136 -6.75 -14.55 25.51
N LYS A 137 -7.05 -14.75 26.79
CA LYS A 137 -6.12 -14.36 27.87
C LYS A 137 -4.80 -15.10 27.74
N GLU A 138 -4.87 -16.39 27.41
CA GLU A 138 -3.68 -17.20 27.20
C GLU A 138 -2.89 -16.77 25.96
N GLN A 139 -3.56 -16.52 24.83
CA GLN A 139 -2.88 -16.02 23.62
C GLN A 139 -2.22 -14.67 23.86
N THR A 140 -2.88 -13.76 24.58
CA THR A 140 -2.32 -12.46 24.96
C THR A 140 -1.06 -12.61 25.81
N LYS A 141 -1.08 -13.53 26.79
CA LYS A 141 0.09 -13.85 27.62
C LYS A 141 1.26 -14.37 26.77
N ARG A 142 1.01 -15.30 25.85
CA ARG A 142 2.03 -15.87 24.95
C ARG A 142 2.59 -14.85 23.97
N PHE A 143 1.73 -14.00 23.43
CA PHE A 143 2.15 -12.90 22.56
C PHE A 143 3.05 -11.92 23.30
N LYS A 144 2.69 -11.55 24.53
CA LYS A 144 3.55 -10.71 25.38
C LYS A 144 4.88 -11.38 25.72
N GLU A 145 4.86 -12.66 26.11
CA GLU A 145 6.09 -13.44 26.36
C GLU A 145 7.02 -13.42 25.14
N SER A 146 6.45 -13.62 23.94
CA SER A 146 7.21 -13.54 22.70
C SER A 146 7.79 -12.15 22.45
N GLN A 147 7.01 -11.09 22.61
CA GLN A 147 7.48 -9.71 22.39
C GLN A 147 8.59 -9.34 23.38
N ASP A 148 8.41 -9.67 24.65
CA ASP A 148 9.37 -9.36 25.72
C ASP A 148 10.70 -10.11 25.49
N LYS A 149 10.65 -11.44 25.26
CA LYS A 149 11.85 -12.25 25.03
C LYS A 149 12.56 -11.90 23.72
N LEU A 150 11.81 -11.69 22.64
CA LEU A 150 12.40 -11.33 21.35
C LEU A 150 13.00 -9.93 21.38
N GLY A 151 12.28 -8.94 21.93
CA GLY A 151 12.76 -7.57 22.07
C GLY A 151 14.04 -7.49 22.92
N ALA A 152 14.09 -8.23 24.04
CA ALA A 152 15.30 -8.33 24.86
C ALA A 152 16.46 -8.99 24.10
N ALA A 153 16.20 -10.07 23.36
CA ALA A 153 17.23 -10.76 22.58
C ALA A 153 17.80 -9.90 21.45
N VAL A 154 16.93 -9.22 20.70
CA VAL A 154 17.35 -8.31 19.62
C VAL A 154 18.09 -7.11 20.20
N LYS A 155 17.61 -6.50 21.28
CA LYS A 155 18.30 -5.37 21.93
C LYS A 155 19.69 -5.75 22.46
N GLU A 156 19.83 -6.93 23.07
CA GLU A 156 21.12 -7.41 23.55
C GLU A 156 22.08 -7.74 22.41
N LEU A 157 21.57 -8.33 21.32
CA LEU A 157 22.42 -8.77 20.21
C LEU A 157 22.86 -7.63 19.29
N LEU A 158 21.96 -6.69 19.04
CA LEU A 158 22.18 -5.62 18.07
C LEU A 158 22.69 -4.32 18.72
N GLU A 159 22.62 -4.21 20.04
CA GLU A 159 23.00 -3.01 20.80
C GLU A 159 22.49 -1.71 20.14
N GLU A 160 23.36 -0.73 19.91
CA GLU A 160 23.06 0.52 19.20
C GLU A 160 23.01 0.35 17.66
N HIS A 161 23.48 -0.78 17.13
CA HIS A 161 23.60 -1.01 15.68
C HIS A 161 22.32 -1.54 15.03
N GLY A 162 21.28 -1.87 15.79
CA GLY A 162 20.04 -2.39 15.24
C GLY A 162 19.35 -1.45 14.26
N GLU A 163 19.58 -0.14 14.39
CA GLU A 163 19.03 0.88 13.50
C GLU A 163 19.73 0.96 12.14
N ASP A 164 20.86 0.27 11.95
CA ASP A 164 21.66 0.28 10.72
C ASP A 164 21.63 -1.08 9.99
N MET A 165 20.55 -1.85 10.15
CA MET A 165 20.47 -3.22 9.65
C MET A 165 19.19 -3.52 8.88
N PHE A 166 19.32 -4.38 7.88
CA PHE A 166 18.17 -5.00 7.23
C PHE A 166 17.60 -6.09 8.15
N SER A 167 16.30 -6.03 8.41
CA SER A 167 15.55 -7.09 9.11
C SER A 167 14.74 -7.86 8.08
N ILE A 168 14.97 -9.16 7.91
CA ILE A 168 14.03 -10.00 7.14
C ILE A 168 12.83 -10.27 8.05
N ASP A 169 11.72 -9.59 7.77
CA ASP A 169 10.52 -9.62 8.61
C ASP A 169 9.57 -10.76 8.23
N LEU A 170 9.58 -11.15 6.95
CA LEU A 170 8.74 -12.22 6.43
C LEU A 170 9.45 -12.91 5.26
N LEU A 171 9.55 -14.22 5.29
CA LEU A 171 9.90 -15.06 4.14
C LEU A 171 8.90 -16.22 4.09
N ALA A 172 8.14 -16.30 3.01
CA ALA A 172 7.07 -17.29 2.85
C ALA A 172 7.09 -17.88 1.44
N CYS A 173 6.75 -19.17 1.34
CA CYS A 173 6.72 -19.92 0.09
C CYS A 173 5.62 -20.97 0.19
N THR A 174 4.73 -20.99 -0.81
CA THR A 174 3.67 -22.01 -0.88
C THR A 174 4.27 -23.42 -0.80
N PRO A 175 3.57 -24.38 -0.17
CA PRO A 175 4.08 -25.76 -0.06
C PRO A 175 4.54 -26.37 -1.39
N ALA A 176 3.83 -26.07 -2.49
CA ALA A 176 4.18 -26.56 -3.83
C ALA A 176 5.51 -26.03 -4.38
N LYS A 177 6.00 -24.88 -3.89
CA LYS A 177 7.23 -24.22 -4.32
C LYS A 177 8.38 -24.37 -3.31
N GLN A 178 8.13 -24.96 -2.14
CA GLN A 178 9.18 -25.28 -1.16
C GLN A 178 10.16 -26.31 -1.73
N GLY A 179 11.44 -26.21 -1.33
CA GLY A 179 12.50 -27.08 -1.85
C GLY A 179 12.96 -26.79 -3.29
N ARG A 180 12.36 -25.81 -3.98
CA ARG A 180 12.70 -25.44 -5.38
C ARG A 180 13.62 -24.22 -5.50
N GLY A 181 14.24 -23.78 -4.40
CA GLY A 181 15.17 -22.64 -4.39
C GLY A 181 14.53 -21.23 -4.34
N TYR A 182 13.20 -21.10 -4.28
CA TYR A 182 12.50 -19.80 -4.27
C TYR A 182 12.92 -18.94 -3.07
N GLY A 183 12.96 -19.53 -1.88
CA GLY A 183 13.44 -18.85 -0.68
C GLY A 183 14.92 -18.46 -0.79
N THR A 184 15.75 -19.29 -1.45
CA THR A 184 17.17 -18.99 -1.66
C THR A 184 17.36 -17.80 -2.61
N ILE A 185 16.58 -17.73 -3.69
CA ILE A 185 16.61 -16.59 -4.63
C ILE A 185 16.23 -15.30 -3.92
N LEU A 186 15.09 -15.30 -3.19
CA LEU A 186 14.61 -14.12 -2.45
C LEU A 186 15.56 -13.71 -1.32
N GLY A 187 16.11 -14.68 -0.58
CA GLY A 187 17.09 -14.42 0.48
C GLY A 187 18.38 -13.81 -0.06
N ARG A 188 18.95 -14.39 -1.13
CA ARG A 188 20.15 -13.85 -1.80
C ARG A 188 19.91 -12.45 -2.36
N PHE A 189 18.72 -12.19 -2.89
CA PHE A 189 18.34 -10.88 -3.38
C PHE A 189 18.45 -9.82 -2.26
N VAL A 190 17.81 -10.06 -1.11
CA VAL A 190 17.83 -9.10 0.00
C VAL A 190 19.23 -8.95 0.62
N THR A 191 20.01 -10.03 0.74
CA THR A 191 21.38 -9.92 1.25
C THR A 191 22.30 -9.19 0.27
N ALA A 192 22.15 -9.40 -1.05
CA ALA A 192 22.91 -8.65 -2.04
C ALA A 192 22.56 -7.15 -2.02
N GLU A 193 21.29 -6.80 -1.81
CA GLU A 193 20.87 -5.41 -1.64
C GLU A 193 21.50 -4.78 -0.39
N ALA A 194 21.52 -5.50 0.74
CA ALA A 194 22.19 -5.04 1.96
C ALA A 194 23.70 -4.90 1.77
N ASP A 195 24.36 -5.90 1.18
CA ASP A 195 25.80 -5.93 0.88
C ASP A 195 26.20 -4.75 -0.02
N SER A 196 25.38 -4.43 -1.03
CA SER A 196 25.63 -3.30 -1.94
C SER A 196 25.66 -1.93 -1.23
N ARG A 197 25.07 -1.86 -0.04
CA ARG A 197 25.00 -0.67 0.82
C ARG A 197 25.91 -0.77 2.05
N ALA A 198 26.73 -1.83 2.14
CA ALA A 198 27.54 -2.17 3.29
C ALA A 198 26.73 -2.26 4.60
N LEU A 199 25.46 -2.70 4.51
CA LEU A 199 24.58 -2.89 5.65
C LEU A 199 24.55 -4.36 6.06
N LYS A 200 24.34 -4.59 7.36
CA LYS A 200 24.23 -5.95 7.90
C LYS A 200 22.78 -6.42 7.83
N THR A 201 22.57 -7.73 7.73
CA THR A 201 21.22 -8.33 7.71
C THR A 201 21.02 -9.25 8.91
N TYR A 202 19.84 -9.23 9.50
CA TYR A 202 19.39 -10.22 10.49
C TYR A 202 17.99 -10.74 10.15
N VAL A 203 17.61 -11.85 10.78
CA VAL A 203 16.29 -12.48 10.62
C VAL A 203 15.90 -13.15 11.93
N VAL A 204 14.63 -13.30 12.25
CA VAL A 204 14.21 -14.13 13.38
C VAL A 204 13.63 -15.41 12.82
N SER A 205 14.29 -16.54 13.05
CA SER A 205 13.84 -17.82 12.51
C SER A 205 13.16 -18.67 13.58
N SER A 206 11.91 -19.05 13.31
CA SER A 206 11.27 -20.20 13.93
C SER A 206 11.76 -21.50 13.30
N ASN A 207 11.33 -22.65 13.85
CA ASN A 207 11.62 -23.99 13.29
C ASN A 207 13.11 -24.26 13.03
N VAL A 208 13.93 -24.12 14.09
CA VAL A 208 15.40 -24.26 14.06
C VAL A 208 15.86 -25.49 13.27
N ASN A 209 15.20 -26.64 13.43
CA ASN A 209 15.61 -27.88 12.76
C ASN A 209 15.54 -27.79 11.23
N ALA A 210 14.53 -27.12 10.68
CA ALA A 210 14.36 -26.99 9.22
C ALA A 210 15.08 -25.76 8.66
N ASN A 211 15.02 -24.64 9.37
CA ASN A 211 15.44 -23.35 8.83
C ASN A 211 16.93 -23.06 9.04
N THR A 212 17.59 -23.64 10.04
CA THR A 212 19.02 -23.35 10.30
C THR A 212 19.91 -23.72 9.12
N VAL A 213 19.72 -24.88 8.49
CA VAL A 213 20.49 -25.27 7.31
C VAL A 213 20.25 -24.30 6.14
N PHE A 214 18.99 -23.90 5.94
CA PHE A 214 18.62 -22.93 4.91
C PHE A 214 19.32 -21.57 5.11
N TYR A 215 19.23 -21.01 6.31
CA TYR A 215 19.85 -19.71 6.63
C TYR A 215 21.38 -19.78 6.64
N ASN A 216 21.97 -20.90 7.08
CA ASN A 216 23.42 -21.13 6.99
C ASN A 216 23.91 -21.10 5.53
N ASN A 217 23.15 -21.65 4.60
CA ASN A 217 23.48 -21.58 3.16
C ASN A 217 23.34 -20.17 2.56
N LEU A 218 22.67 -19.26 3.25
CA LEU A 218 22.62 -17.83 2.94
C LEU A 218 23.68 -17.02 3.73
N GLY A 219 24.54 -17.70 4.49
CA GLY A 219 25.63 -17.10 5.27
C GLY A 219 25.26 -16.69 6.70
N PHE A 220 24.01 -16.88 7.12
CA PHE A 220 23.61 -16.57 8.50
C PHE A 220 24.14 -17.65 9.45
N PHE A 221 24.25 -17.35 10.73
CA PHE A 221 24.65 -18.30 11.77
C PHE A 221 23.89 -17.98 13.05
N THR A 222 23.57 -18.91 13.93
CA THR A 222 22.82 -18.57 15.15
C THR A 222 23.70 -17.78 16.12
N ALA A 223 23.28 -16.59 16.55
CA ALA A 223 23.94 -15.86 17.63
C ALA A 223 23.23 -15.98 18.97
N LYS A 224 21.89 -16.04 18.94
CA LYS A 224 21.09 -16.16 20.14
C LYS A 224 19.89 -17.04 19.91
N THR A 225 19.65 -17.97 20.84
CA THR A 225 18.43 -18.77 20.88
C THR A 225 17.55 -18.25 22.01
N ILE A 226 16.28 -17.99 21.71
CA ILE A 226 15.23 -17.78 22.72
C ILE A 226 14.31 -18.99 22.78
N VAL A 227 13.81 -19.28 23.98
CA VAL A 227 12.88 -20.38 24.23
C VAL A 227 11.56 -19.81 24.72
N LEU A 228 10.44 -20.16 24.08
CA LEU A 228 9.09 -19.75 24.45
C LEU A 228 8.30 -20.92 25.03
N GLY A 229 7.42 -20.64 26.00
CA GLY A 229 6.53 -21.63 26.58
C GLY A 229 7.17 -22.57 27.60
N ASP A 230 8.47 -22.46 27.85
CA ASP A 230 9.22 -23.20 28.88
C ASP A 230 8.64 -23.01 30.29
N LYS A 231 8.12 -21.81 30.56
CA LYS A 231 7.48 -21.44 31.84
C LYS A 231 5.96 -21.37 31.75
N ASN A 232 5.36 -21.88 30.68
CA ASN A 232 3.93 -21.78 30.47
C ASN A 232 3.23 -23.12 30.82
N PRO A 233 2.57 -23.22 31.99
CA PRO A 233 1.92 -24.46 32.43
C PRO A 233 0.66 -24.79 31.64
N LYS A 234 0.25 -24.01 30.63
CA LYS A 234 -0.81 -24.35 29.67
C LYS A 234 -0.27 -24.72 28.29
N TRP A 235 1.03 -24.66 28.09
CA TRP A 235 1.69 -25.18 26.89
C TRP A 235 2.06 -26.64 27.14
N ARG A 236 1.53 -27.55 26.30
CA ARG A 236 1.70 -29.02 26.46
C ARG A 236 2.65 -29.63 25.45
N LYS A 237 3.10 -28.85 24.46
CA LYS A 237 4.07 -29.24 23.44
C LYS A 237 5.48 -28.87 23.90
N PRO A 238 6.54 -29.36 23.23
CA PRO A 238 7.90 -28.92 23.51
C PRO A 238 8.04 -27.39 23.45
N PRO A 239 8.91 -26.78 24.26
CA PRO A 239 9.18 -25.35 24.19
C PRO A 239 9.63 -24.93 22.78
N VAL A 240 9.17 -23.76 22.33
CA VAL A 240 9.48 -23.28 20.98
C VAL A 240 10.81 -22.54 20.99
N ARG A 241 11.75 -22.99 20.16
CA ARG A 241 13.05 -22.33 19.97
C ARG A 241 12.97 -21.36 18.79
N LEU A 242 13.42 -20.13 19.01
CA LEU A 242 13.64 -19.15 17.94
C LEU A 242 15.12 -18.77 17.93
N ASP A 243 15.73 -18.78 16.75
CA ASP A 243 17.12 -18.41 16.56
C ASP A 243 17.20 -17.01 15.92
N VAL A 244 18.04 -16.17 16.52
CA VAL A 244 18.41 -14.84 16.02
C VAL A 244 19.87 -14.94 15.57
N PRO A 245 20.16 -14.85 14.26
CA PRO A 245 21.51 -14.79 13.76
C PRO A 245 22.11 -13.41 14.00
N PRO A 246 23.44 -13.30 14.17
CA PRO A 246 24.09 -12.03 14.34
C PRO A 246 24.15 -11.29 13.01
N PRO A 247 24.50 -10.01 13.09
CA PRO A 247 24.77 -9.20 11.91
C PRO A 247 25.89 -9.78 11.05
N GLN A 248 25.64 -10.01 9.76
CA GLN A 248 26.72 -10.30 8.80
C GLN A 248 27.38 -9.00 8.31
N LEU A 249 28.70 -8.95 8.33
CA LEU A 249 29.48 -8.20 7.34
C LEU A 249 30.31 -9.21 6.56
N LYS A 250 30.04 -9.37 5.26
CA LYS A 250 31.07 -9.87 4.36
C LYS A 250 32.00 -8.72 3.97
N VAL A 251 32.84 -8.25 4.89
CA VAL A 251 34.07 -7.58 4.46
C VAL A 251 35.07 -8.67 4.07
N SER A 252 34.83 -9.32 2.93
CA SER A 252 35.90 -10.06 2.29
C SER A 252 36.68 -9.07 1.43
N THR A 253 37.71 -8.46 2.00
CA THR A 253 38.81 -7.83 1.25
C THR A 253 39.69 -8.91 0.60
N THR A 254 39.06 -9.92 -0.03
CA THR A 254 39.74 -10.91 -0.85
C THR A 254 39.06 -10.91 -2.21
N ILE A 255 39.74 -10.30 -3.17
CA ILE A 255 39.41 -10.31 -4.59
C ILE A 255 39.49 -11.77 -5.07
N CYS A 256 38.40 -12.53 -4.90
CA CYS A 256 38.19 -13.80 -5.56
C CYS A 256 37.41 -13.55 -6.84
N ARG A 257 38.10 -13.69 -7.97
CA ARG A 257 37.53 -13.71 -9.33
C ARG A 257 36.59 -14.92 -9.49
N PHE A 258 35.33 -14.78 -9.12
CA PHE A 258 34.19 -15.52 -9.67
C PHE A 258 33.19 -14.48 -10.23
N PRO A 259 32.33 -14.81 -11.22
CA PRO A 259 31.79 -13.81 -12.14
C PRO A 259 30.66 -13.02 -11.47
N PHE A 260 31.05 -12.05 -10.65
CA PHE A 260 30.25 -10.97 -10.10
C PHE A 260 29.48 -10.20 -11.19
N ARG A 261 29.94 -10.30 -12.45
CA ARG A 261 29.32 -9.71 -13.62
C ARG A 261 27.91 -10.22 -13.87
N ALA A 262 27.60 -11.53 -13.75
CA ALA A 262 26.25 -12.03 -14.06
C ALA A 262 25.15 -11.58 -13.08
N ILE A 263 25.50 -11.36 -11.80
CA ILE A 263 24.55 -10.88 -10.78
C ILE A 263 24.45 -9.35 -10.83
N ILE A 264 25.56 -8.65 -11.06
CA ILE A 264 25.52 -7.22 -11.32
C ILE A 264 24.77 -6.95 -12.62
N ASP A 265 25.00 -7.66 -13.72
CA ASP A 265 24.26 -7.50 -14.97
C ASP A 265 22.75 -7.77 -14.75
N LEU A 266 22.35 -8.72 -13.90
CA LEU A 266 20.94 -8.95 -13.54
C LEU A 266 20.30 -7.80 -12.72
N ILE A 267 21.08 -7.20 -11.79
CA ILE A 267 20.66 -6.07 -10.94
C ILE A 267 20.70 -4.77 -11.74
N THR A 268 21.71 -4.61 -12.59
CA THR A 268 21.93 -3.48 -13.48
C THR A 268 20.88 -3.52 -14.57
N ASP A 269 20.55 -4.64 -15.21
CA ASP A 269 19.41 -4.73 -16.16
C ASP A 269 18.06 -4.44 -15.49
N ALA A 270 17.90 -4.74 -14.19
CA ALA A 270 16.70 -4.35 -13.42
C ALA A 270 16.65 -2.85 -13.08
N ALA A 271 17.80 -2.24 -12.88
CA ALA A 271 17.95 -0.81 -12.63
C ALA A 271 17.97 0.02 -13.93
N GLN A 272 18.48 -0.54 -15.03
CA GLN A 272 18.57 0.05 -16.37
C GLN A 272 17.19 0.03 -17.02
N ASP A 273 16.40 -1.05 -16.91
CA ASP A 273 14.97 -1.04 -17.32
C ASP A 273 14.14 0.04 -16.59
N SER A 274 14.58 0.44 -15.38
CA SER A 274 13.98 1.52 -14.60
C SER A 274 14.52 2.90 -14.99
N ALA A 275 15.81 3.01 -15.33
CA ALA A 275 16.47 4.26 -15.67
C ALA A 275 16.30 4.65 -17.15
N ASP A 276 16.24 3.68 -18.06
CA ASP A 276 16.03 3.90 -19.51
C ASP A 276 14.59 4.38 -19.79
N ARG A 277 13.63 4.08 -18.91
CA ARG A 277 12.30 4.71 -18.92
C ARG A 277 12.32 6.19 -18.52
N ASP A 278 13.30 6.60 -17.72
CA ASP A 278 13.46 7.98 -17.25
C ASP A 278 14.42 8.81 -18.14
N SER A 279 15.42 8.18 -18.79
CA SER A 279 16.43 8.88 -19.61
C SER A 279 16.00 9.17 -21.05
N ASP A 280 15.03 8.43 -21.59
CA ASP A 280 14.45 8.72 -22.92
C ASP A 280 13.64 10.03 -22.94
N MET A 281 13.30 10.58 -21.77
CA MET A 281 12.65 11.89 -21.64
C MET A 281 13.65 13.06 -21.57
N VAL A 282 14.91 12.84 -21.19
CA VAL A 282 15.88 13.92 -20.93
C VAL A 282 16.83 14.17 -22.12
N SER A 283 17.00 13.20 -23.03
CA SER A 283 17.97 13.30 -24.13
C SER A 283 17.51 14.06 -25.39
N ARG A 284 16.32 14.69 -25.39
CA ARG A 284 15.84 15.50 -26.53
C ARG A 284 16.06 17.02 -26.42
N SER A 285 16.73 17.53 -25.38
CA SER A 285 16.79 18.97 -25.08
C SER A 285 18.17 19.65 -25.25
N SER A 286 19.14 19.06 -25.93
CA SER A 286 20.46 19.72 -26.08
C SER A 286 21.05 19.65 -27.48
N LEU A 287 20.45 20.40 -28.40
CA LEU A 287 21.13 20.91 -29.58
C LEU A 287 20.29 22.06 -30.16
N LEU A 288 20.64 23.31 -29.83
CA LEU A 288 20.58 24.45 -30.76
C LEU A 288 21.24 25.69 -30.13
N GLY A 289 22.12 26.29 -30.93
CA GLY A 289 23.05 27.34 -30.55
C GLY A 289 22.42 28.73 -30.37
N ARG A 290 23.19 29.56 -29.66
CA ARG A 290 22.94 30.98 -29.37
C ARG A 290 22.82 31.83 -30.64
N THR A 291 21.67 32.45 -30.83
CA THR A 291 21.56 33.78 -31.47
C THR A 291 20.51 34.61 -30.72
N HIS A 292 20.88 35.83 -30.33
CA HIS A 292 20.01 36.80 -29.66
C HIS A 292 18.84 37.20 -30.57
N GLY A 293 17.60 36.92 -30.13
CA GLY A 293 16.36 37.36 -30.78
C GLY A 293 15.21 37.27 -29.79
N MET A 294 14.32 38.26 -29.79
CA MET A 294 13.22 38.46 -28.85
C MET A 294 12.41 37.18 -28.58
N HIS A 295 12.22 36.83 -27.29
CA HIS A 295 11.42 35.70 -26.84
C HIS A 295 9.93 35.91 -27.18
N VAL A 296 9.52 35.44 -28.36
CA VAL A 296 8.17 34.90 -28.53
C VAL A 296 8.19 33.57 -27.81
N ALA A 297 7.51 33.47 -26.67
CA ALA A 297 7.33 32.20 -25.98
C ALA A 297 6.78 31.19 -27.00
N ALA A 298 7.60 30.21 -27.36
CA ALA A 298 7.13 29.11 -28.19
C ALA A 298 5.94 28.50 -27.47
N VAL A 299 4.75 28.62 -28.09
CA VAL A 299 3.58 27.85 -27.69
C VAL A 299 3.95 26.42 -28.02
N GLU A 300 4.61 25.76 -27.06
CA GLU A 300 4.84 24.34 -27.09
C GLU A 300 3.45 23.73 -27.25
N THR A 301 3.18 23.19 -28.44
CA THR A 301 1.93 22.50 -28.74
C THR A 301 1.91 21.27 -27.86
N LEU A 302 1.41 21.44 -26.64
CA LEU A 302 1.17 20.39 -25.67
C LEU A 302 0.30 19.35 -26.36
N VAL A 303 0.93 18.25 -26.77
CA VAL A 303 0.20 17.06 -27.19
C VAL A 303 -0.69 16.71 -26.02
N PRO A 304 -2.03 16.66 -26.19
CA PRO A 304 -2.93 16.43 -25.09
C PRO A 304 -2.54 15.10 -24.44
N ALA A 305 -2.27 15.16 -23.14
CA ALA A 305 -1.92 13.99 -22.35
C ALA A 305 -3.01 12.93 -22.56
N GLN A 306 -2.59 11.70 -22.88
CA GLN A 306 -3.51 10.59 -23.11
C GLN A 306 -3.96 10.01 -21.78
N PRO A 307 -5.28 9.89 -21.51
CA PRO A 307 -5.77 9.27 -20.29
C PRO A 307 -5.26 7.84 -20.13
N LYS A 308 -4.79 7.50 -18.94
CA LYS A 308 -4.38 6.15 -18.55
C LYS A 308 -5.18 5.67 -17.36
N LYS A 309 -5.31 4.36 -17.17
CA LYS A 309 -5.86 3.83 -15.91
C LYS A 309 -4.95 4.27 -14.75
N LEU A 310 -5.55 4.72 -13.65
CA LEU A 310 -4.80 5.07 -12.46
C LEU A 310 -4.09 3.81 -11.93
N ALA A 311 -2.78 3.89 -11.73
CA ALA A 311 -1.97 2.82 -11.18
C ALA A 311 -1.73 3.05 -9.69
N PHE A 312 -1.38 1.98 -8.97
CA PHE A 312 -1.11 2.07 -7.54
C PHE A 312 0.05 3.00 -7.17
N GLU A 313 1.05 3.10 -8.05
CA GLU A 313 2.19 3.99 -7.83
C GLU A 313 1.81 5.48 -7.84
N HIS A 314 0.70 5.84 -8.47
CA HIS A 314 0.18 7.21 -8.50
C HIS A 314 -0.63 7.56 -7.24
N LEU A 315 -0.95 6.61 -6.35
CA LEU A 315 -1.86 6.87 -5.21
C LEU A 315 -1.36 7.98 -4.28
N SER A 316 -0.06 8.01 -3.99
CA SER A 316 0.53 9.08 -3.17
C SER A 316 0.29 10.45 -3.79
N LYS A 317 0.56 10.59 -5.09
CA LYS A 317 0.34 11.84 -5.84
C LYS A 317 -1.14 12.22 -5.86
N THR A 318 -2.04 11.27 -6.13
CA THR A 318 -3.49 11.56 -6.08
C THR A 318 -3.94 12.02 -4.70
N GLY A 319 -3.30 11.54 -3.62
CA GLY A 319 -3.56 12.01 -2.27
C GLY A 319 -3.18 13.48 -2.08
N GLU A 320 -2.03 13.89 -2.59
CA GLU A 320 -1.58 15.29 -2.58
C GLU A 320 -2.53 16.19 -3.39
N VAL A 321 -2.89 15.78 -4.61
CA VAL A 321 -3.82 16.51 -5.48
C VAL A 321 -5.18 16.64 -4.81
N THR A 322 -5.68 15.57 -4.18
CA THR A 322 -6.94 15.59 -3.42
C THR A 322 -6.87 16.62 -2.30
N THR A 323 -5.80 16.62 -1.51
CA THR A 323 -5.64 17.57 -0.41
C THR A 323 -5.62 19.01 -0.91
N ALA A 324 -4.90 19.30 -2.00
CA ALA A 324 -4.82 20.64 -2.59
C ALA A 324 -6.20 21.13 -3.07
N VAL A 325 -6.97 20.28 -3.77
CA VAL A 325 -8.32 20.62 -4.23
C VAL A 325 -9.26 20.85 -3.04
N LEU A 326 -9.26 19.94 -2.06
CA LEU A 326 -10.14 20.00 -0.90
C LEU A 326 -9.84 21.18 0.04
N GLU A 327 -8.63 21.73 0.04
CA GLU A 327 -8.28 22.90 0.86
C GLU A 327 -9.12 24.14 0.52
N THR A 328 -9.53 24.26 -0.75
CA THR A 328 -10.35 25.38 -1.23
C THR A 328 -11.85 25.08 -1.25
N ASP A 329 -12.22 23.80 -1.22
CA ASP A 329 -13.61 23.34 -1.34
C ASP A 329 -14.47 23.73 -0.11
N PRO A 330 -15.58 24.47 -0.29
CA PRO A 330 -16.39 24.97 0.82
C PRO A 330 -17.04 23.84 1.64
N LEU A 331 -17.43 22.73 1.01
CA LEU A 331 -17.99 21.58 1.70
C LEU A 331 -16.95 20.90 2.60
N ASN A 332 -15.72 20.73 2.10
CA ASN A 332 -14.63 20.20 2.91
C ASN A 332 -14.24 21.15 4.05
N LYS A 333 -14.22 22.48 3.80
CA LYS A 333 -14.03 23.48 4.87
C LYS A 333 -15.07 23.32 5.97
N TYR A 334 -16.34 23.13 5.60
CA TYR A 334 -17.40 22.87 6.58
C TYR A 334 -17.20 21.58 7.36
N LEU A 335 -16.86 20.48 6.67
CA LEU A 335 -16.70 19.19 7.32
C LEU A 335 -15.48 19.12 8.24
N VAL A 336 -14.39 19.77 7.85
CA VAL A 336 -13.08 19.56 8.48
C VAL A 336 -12.73 20.70 9.43
N PHE A 337 -13.04 21.95 9.10
CA PHE A 337 -12.64 23.12 9.90
C PHE A 337 -13.69 23.43 10.98
N THR A 338 -13.46 22.86 12.16
CA THR A 338 -14.20 23.13 13.40
C THR A 338 -13.25 23.68 14.46
N GLU A 339 -13.76 24.47 15.42
CA GLU A 339 -12.95 25.01 16.52
C GLU A 339 -12.38 23.89 17.42
N ASP A 340 -13.16 22.82 17.60
CA ASP A 340 -12.78 21.62 18.36
C ASP A 340 -11.97 20.61 17.52
N ARG A 341 -11.55 20.99 16.30
CA ARG A 341 -10.77 20.12 15.43
C ARG A 341 -9.47 19.75 16.12
N ARG A 342 -9.27 18.45 16.27
CA ARG A 342 -7.98 17.92 16.71
C ARG A 342 -6.98 18.05 15.55
N THR A 343 -5.93 18.85 15.76
CA THR A 343 -4.87 19.10 14.76
C THR A 343 -3.64 18.23 14.97
N GLY A 344 -3.68 17.31 15.94
CA GLY A 344 -2.61 16.36 16.16
C GLY A 344 -2.31 15.56 14.88
N TRP A 345 -1.04 15.23 14.67
CA TRP A 345 -0.58 14.53 13.47
C TRP A 345 -1.41 13.27 13.11
N PHE A 346 -1.95 12.57 14.12
CA PHE A 346 -2.86 11.43 13.98
C PHE A 346 -4.07 11.78 13.08
N HIS A 347 -4.65 12.96 13.26
CA HIS A 347 -5.80 13.46 12.52
C HIS A 347 -5.46 13.94 11.11
N ARG A 348 -4.17 14.09 10.77
CA ARG A 348 -3.72 14.30 9.39
C ARG A 348 -3.54 12.96 8.67
N VAL A 349 -2.86 12.05 9.34
CA VAL A 349 -2.31 10.85 8.71
C VAL A 349 -3.31 9.71 8.58
N VAL A 350 -4.22 9.52 9.55
CA VAL A 350 -5.24 8.48 9.44
C VAL A 350 -6.20 8.72 8.27
N PRO A 351 -6.70 9.96 8.04
CA PRO A 351 -7.46 10.27 6.83
C PRO A 351 -6.70 9.98 5.54
N ASP A 352 -5.39 10.27 5.47
CA ASP A 352 -4.57 9.96 4.30
C ASP A 352 -4.52 8.45 4.03
N PHE A 353 -4.25 7.64 5.07
CA PHE A 353 -4.25 6.18 4.95
C PHE A 353 -5.63 5.63 4.52
N ILE A 354 -6.70 6.14 5.12
CA ILE A 354 -8.07 5.75 4.75
C ILE A 354 -8.31 6.11 3.29
N ARG A 355 -7.99 7.33 2.84
CA ARG A 355 -8.13 7.75 1.44
C ARG A 355 -7.36 6.81 0.51
N ASP A 356 -6.10 6.52 0.79
CA ASP A 356 -5.28 5.63 -0.05
C ASP A 356 -5.89 4.22 -0.12
N LEU A 357 -6.44 3.73 0.99
CA LEU A 357 -7.18 2.49 1.04
C LEU A 357 -8.45 2.53 0.18
N TYR A 358 -9.23 3.61 0.21
CA TYR A 358 -10.39 3.78 -0.66
C TYR A 358 -9.97 3.89 -2.14
N MET A 359 -8.95 4.69 -2.47
CA MET A 359 -8.43 4.84 -3.83
C MET A 359 -7.88 3.51 -4.39
N SER A 360 -7.28 2.68 -3.52
CA SER A 360 -6.82 1.34 -3.89
C SER A 360 -7.93 0.47 -4.48
N GLU A 361 -9.18 0.65 -4.05
CA GLU A 361 -10.31 -0.10 -4.57
C GLU A 361 -10.69 0.34 -5.98
N PHE A 362 -10.69 1.64 -6.28
CA PHE A 362 -10.94 2.13 -7.63
C PHE A 362 -9.88 1.65 -8.63
N VAL A 363 -8.60 1.59 -8.21
CA VAL A 363 -7.52 1.02 -9.02
C VAL A 363 -7.78 -0.46 -9.31
N ARG A 364 -8.13 -1.26 -8.29
CA ARG A 364 -8.44 -2.70 -8.47
C ARG A 364 -9.62 -2.95 -9.39
N GLN A 365 -10.67 -2.16 -9.26
CA GLN A 365 -11.87 -2.25 -10.10
C GLN A 365 -11.67 -1.67 -11.51
N LYS A 366 -10.49 -1.07 -11.78
CA LYS A 366 -10.20 -0.32 -12.99
C LYS A 366 -11.26 0.77 -13.24
N THR A 367 -11.68 1.45 -12.19
CA THR A 367 -12.66 2.56 -12.21
C THR A 367 -12.03 3.90 -11.84
N ALA A 368 -10.71 3.99 -11.93
CA ALA A 368 -9.98 5.25 -11.86
C ALA A 368 -9.14 5.48 -13.11
N TRP A 369 -9.12 6.72 -13.58
CA TRP A 369 -8.33 7.20 -14.70
C TRP A 369 -7.50 8.40 -14.27
N THR A 370 -6.37 8.61 -14.93
CA THR A 370 -5.45 9.70 -14.64
C THR A 370 -4.83 10.27 -15.90
N LEU A 371 -4.43 11.53 -15.82
CA LEU A 371 -3.56 12.24 -16.75
C LEU A 371 -2.30 12.67 -15.99
N ASP A 372 -1.16 12.64 -16.68
CA ASP A 372 0.14 13.04 -16.13
C ASP A 372 0.42 12.39 -14.75
N GLU A 373 0.32 11.05 -14.70
CA GLU A 373 0.79 10.23 -13.57
C GLU A 373 0.21 10.61 -12.20
N GLY A 374 -1.00 11.17 -12.17
CA GLY A 374 -1.72 11.53 -10.95
C GLY A 374 -1.99 13.01 -10.80
N ASP A 375 -1.45 13.88 -11.66
CA ASP A 375 -1.70 15.33 -11.63
C ASP A 375 -3.17 15.68 -11.87
N ALA A 376 -3.89 14.87 -12.65
CA ALA A 376 -5.33 14.86 -12.64
C ALA A 376 -5.86 13.43 -12.62
N PHE A 377 -7.00 13.21 -11.96
CA PHE A 377 -7.64 11.91 -11.94
C PHE A 377 -9.16 12.02 -11.79
N VAL A 378 -9.85 10.96 -12.24
CA VAL A 378 -11.27 10.73 -11.99
C VAL A 378 -11.48 9.33 -11.45
N CYS A 379 -12.35 9.21 -10.45
CA CYS A 379 -12.81 7.93 -9.89
C CYS A 379 -14.33 7.83 -10.05
N TYR A 380 -14.82 6.67 -10.46
CA TYR A 380 -16.26 6.43 -10.66
C TYR A 380 -16.71 5.06 -10.17
N GLY A 381 -18.01 4.83 -10.14
CA GLY A 381 -18.61 3.50 -9.96
C GLY A 381 -18.56 2.94 -8.53
N PHE A 382 -18.07 3.69 -7.55
CA PHE A 382 -18.09 3.25 -6.15
C PHE A 382 -18.58 4.37 -5.22
N SER A 383 -19.90 4.42 -4.97
CA SER A 383 -20.52 5.37 -4.05
C SER A 383 -21.03 4.69 -2.79
N LEU A 384 -21.11 5.48 -1.70
CA LEU A 384 -21.89 5.10 -0.52
C LEU A 384 -23.38 4.87 -0.83
N PHE A 385 -23.88 5.39 -1.95
CA PHE A 385 -25.30 5.32 -2.33
C PHE A 385 -25.59 4.47 -3.58
N SER A 386 -24.56 4.14 -4.36
CA SER A 386 -24.67 3.41 -5.62
C SER A 386 -23.32 2.79 -5.95
N SER A 387 -23.27 1.49 -6.17
CA SER A 387 -22.14 0.85 -6.85
C SER A 387 -22.47 0.74 -8.32
N ASP A 388 -21.48 0.85 -9.21
CA ASP A 388 -21.63 0.40 -10.59
C ASP A 388 -22.20 -1.02 -10.54
N PRO A 389 -23.40 -1.26 -11.11
CA PRO A 389 -24.06 -2.56 -11.00
C PRO A 389 -23.22 -3.70 -11.60
N ALA A 390 -22.29 -3.38 -12.51
CA ALA A 390 -21.37 -4.36 -13.10
C ALA A 390 -20.14 -4.65 -12.23
N LYS A 391 -19.83 -3.80 -11.24
CA LYS A 391 -18.61 -3.89 -10.43
C LYS A 391 -18.95 -3.85 -8.95
N ALA A 392 -19.29 -5.02 -8.41
CA ALA A 392 -19.44 -5.18 -6.97
C ALA A 392 -18.13 -4.84 -6.25
N PRO A 393 -18.19 -4.19 -5.07
CA PRO A 393 -17.00 -3.94 -4.25
C PRO A 393 -16.26 -5.25 -3.94
N SER A 394 -14.93 -5.18 -3.92
CA SER A 394 -14.11 -6.34 -3.58
C SER A 394 -14.46 -6.85 -2.18
N ARG A 395 -14.35 -8.16 -1.97
CA ARG A 395 -14.63 -8.79 -0.66
C ARG A 395 -13.83 -8.14 0.47
N TRP A 396 -12.57 -7.80 0.19
CA TRP A 396 -11.71 -7.05 1.11
C TRP A 396 -12.32 -5.69 1.47
N PHE A 397 -12.76 -4.94 0.47
CA PHE A 397 -13.28 -3.60 0.70
C PHE A 397 -14.62 -3.65 1.47
N THR A 398 -15.54 -4.56 1.09
CA THR A 398 -16.79 -4.80 1.84
C THR A 398 -16.56 -5.16 3.31
N PHE A 399 -15.38 -5.68 3.60
CA PHE A 399 -14.98 -6.10 4.91
C PHE A 399 -14.33 -4.95 5.74
N VAL A 400 -13.48 -4.13 5.12
CA VAL A 400 -12.82 -3.03 5.83
C VAL A 400 -13.72 -1.82 6.02
N GLN A 401 -14.59 -1.54 5.05
CA GLN A 401 -15.43 -0.35 5.06
C GLN A 401 -16.30 -0.25 6.34
N PRO A 402 -16.96 -1.32 6.84
CA PRO A 402 -17.68 -1.27 8.11
C PRO A 402 -16.78 -0.99 9.33
N ILE A 403 -15.54 -1.49 9.32
CA ILE A 403 -14.57 -1.26 10.40
C ILE A 403 -14.15 0.21 10.40
N VAL A 404 -13.78 0.75 9.24
CA VAL A 404 -13.42 2.16 9.07
C VAL A 404 -14.59 3.05 9.47
N ALA A 405 -15.80 2.76 9.00
CA ALA A 405 -17.00 3.52 9.35
C ALA A 405 -17.29 3.50 10.86
N ARG A 406 -17.04 2.38 11.56
CA ARG A 406 -17.21 2.27 13.02
C ARG A 406 -16.13 3.02 13.80
N LEU A 407 -14.91 3.09 13.26
CA LEU A 407 -13.79 3.78 13.90
C LEU A 407 -13.75 5.28 13.59
N GLN A 408 -14.28 5.70 12.45
CA GLN A 408 -14.25 7.09 11.99
C GLN A 408 -14.72 8.12 13.02
N PRO A 409 -15.82 7.91 13.79
CA PRO A 409 -16.28 8.89 14.76
C PRO A 409 -15.28 9.18 15.88
N TYR A 410 -14.41 8.23 16.23
CA TYR A 410 -13.37 8.42 17.26
C TYR A 410 -12.23 9.32 16.78
N PHE A 411 -12.10 9.49 15.45
CA PHE A 411 -11.08 10.33 14.82
C PHE A 411 -11.61 11.72 14.44
N GLN A 412 -12.90 11.96 14.63
CA GLN A 412 -13.55 13.24 14.39
C GLN A 412 -13.88 13.91 15.72
N SER A 413 -13.87 15.24 15.74
CA SER A 413 -14.37 16.00 16.88
C SER A 413 -15.90 15.84 17.00
N PRO A 414 -16.49 16.15 18.18
CA PRO A 414 -17.95 16.17 18.32
C PRO A 414 -18.66 17.04 17.27
N GLU A 415 -18.12 18.22 16.97
CA GLU A 415 -18.70 19.10 15.94
C GLU A 415 -18.54 18.53 14.53
N GLN A 416 -17.39 17.94 14.19
CA GLN A 416 -17.20 17.26 12.89
C GLN A 416 -18.20 16.10 12.71
N ASN A 417 -18.42 15.31 13.77
CA ASN A 417 -19.42 14.23 13.76
C ASN A 417 -20.84 14.77 13.57
N LYS A 418 -21.18 15.90 14.21
CA LYS A 418 -22.47 16.58 14.04
C LYS A 418 -22.67 17.04 12.60
N ARG A 419 -21.67 17.71 12.00
CA ARG A 419 -21.70 18.17 10.60
C ARG A 419 -21.79 17.01 9.61
N LEU A 420 -21.04 15.93 9.84
CA LEU A 420 -21.16 14.72 9.03
C LEU A 420 -22.57 14.10 9.12
N LYS A 421 -23.17 14.07 10.31
CA LYS A 421 -24.54 13.58 10.51
C LYS A 421 -25.57 14.45 9.79
N GLU A 422 -25.40 15.78 9.78
CA GLU A 422 -26.26 16.69 9.02
C GLU A 422 -26.22 16.37 7.51
N ILE A 423 -25.01 16.23 6.94
CA ILE A 423 -24.86 15.83 5.53
C ILE A 423 -25.58 14.52 5.27
N GLN A 424 -25.34 13.49 6.09
CA GLN A 424 -26.01 12.20 5.91
C GLN A 424 -27.52 12.31 6.01
N THR A 425 -28.04 13.21 6.85
CA THR A 425 -29.48 13.40 7.09
C THR A 425 -30.14 14.15 5.94
N LYS A 426 -29.46 15.14 5.34
CA LYS A 426 -30.00 15.93 4.22
C LYS A 426 -29.73 15.28 2.85
N LEU A 427 -28.53 14.73 2.64
CA LEU A 427 -28.10 14.14 1.37
C LEU A 427 -28.76 12.78 1.10
N ARG A 428 -28.93 11.91 2.10
CA ARG A 428 -29.53 10.57 1.86
C ARG A 428 -30.97 10.64 1.34
N PRO A 429 -31.89 11.42 1.92
CA PRO A 429 -33.24 11.56 1.39
C PRO A 429 -33.24 12.21 0.01
N ALA A 430 -32.45 13.27 -0.20
CA ALA A 430 -32.31 13.93 -1.49
C ALA A 430 -31.82 12.96 -2.58
N MET A 431 -30.80 12.15 -2.28
CA MET A 431 -30.31 11.12 -3.20
C MET A 431 -31.37 10.04 -3.46
N ARG A 432 -32.13 9.63 -2.44
CA ARG A 432 -33.18 8.63 -2.59
C ARG A 432 -34.31 9.12 -3.50
N GLU A 433 -34.66 10.40 -3.42
CA GLU A 433 -35.64 11.04 -4.31
C GLU A 433 -35.15 11.05 -5.76
N VAL A 434 -33.90 11.46 -6.00
CA VAL A 434 -33.28 11.43 -7.34
C VAL A 434 -33.23 9.99 -7.89
N MET A 435 -32.87 9.01 -7.06
CA MET A 435 -32.78 7.60 -7.46
C MET A 435 -34.16 6.94 -7.71
N GLN A 436 -35.27 7.58 -7.33
CA GLN A 436 -36.61 7.09 -7.68
C GLN A 436 -36.96 7.40 -9.14
N THR A 437 -36.48 8.54 -9.66
CA THR A 437 -36.69 8.94 -11.05
C THR A 437 -35.61 8.39 -11.98
N HIS A 438 -34.39 8.23 -11.46
CA HIS A 438 -33.23 7.76 -12.23
C HIS A 438 -32.76 6.39 -11.70
N LYS A 439 -33.00 5.34 -12.48
CA LYS A 439 -32.60 3.97 -12.11
C LYS A 439 -31.22 3.66 -12.68
N GLU A 440 -30.37 3.06 -11.85
CA GLU A 440 -29.06 2.50 -12.26
C GLU A 440 -28.13 3.55 -12.91
N MET A 441 -27.61 4.47 -12.11
CA MET A 441 -26.70 5.50 -12.60
C MET A 441 -25.23 5.23 -12.27
N PHE A 442 -24.32 5.72 -13.12
CA PHE A 442 -22.91 5.86 -12.84
C PHE A 442 -22.66 7.04 -11.89
N CYS A 443 -21.97 6.82 -10.77
CA CYS A 443 -21.51 7.91 -9.92
C CYS A 443 -20.08 8.33 -10.29
N ILE A 444 -19.86 9.60 -10.59
CA ILE A 444 -18.52 10.21 -10.55
C ILE A 444 -18.27 10.67 -9.10
N GLU A 445 -17.32 10.02 -8.44
CA GLU A 445 -17.04 10.21 -7.01
C GLU A 445 -15.99 11.30 -6.77
N HIS A 446 -14.93 11.26 -7.56
CA HIS A 446 -13.82 12.18 -7.43
C HIS A 446 -13.40 12.67 -8.80
N VAL A 447 -13.25 13.98 -8.92
CA VAL A 447 -12.56 14.64 -10.03
C VAL A 447 -11.60 15.62 -9.38
N ALA A 448 -10.31 15.48 -9.64
CA ALA A 448 -9.31 16.38 -9.09
C ALA A 448 -8.23 16.67 -10.13
N CYS A 449 -7.69 17.87 -10.06
CA CYS A 449 -6.66 18.39 -10.95
C CYS A 449 -5.78 19.34 -10.16
N THR A 450 -4.46 19.22 -10.29
CA THR A 450 -3.51 20.17 -9.68
C THR A 450 -3.82 21.59 -10.16
N PRO A 451 -3.61 22.62 -9.32
CA PRO A 451 -3.87 24.01 -9.70
C PRO A 451 -3.22 24.41 -11.03
N GLU A 452 -2.01 23.91 -11.31
CA GLU A 452 -1.22 24.20 -12.51
C GLU A 452 -1.81 23.58 -13.79
N LYS A 453 -2.66 22.56 -13.65
CA LYS A 453 -3.30 21.85 -14.77
C LYS A 453 -4.78 22.23 -14.92
N GLN A 454 -5.32 23.08 -14.06
CA GLN A 454 -6.68 23.60 -14.18
C GLN A 454 -6.81 24.54 -15.39
N GLY A 455 -7.96 24.51 -16.07
CA GLY A 455 -8.18 25.29 -17.30
C GLY A 455 -7.55 24.70 -18.57
N HIS A 456 -6.73 23.64 -18.46
CA HIS A 456 -6.09 22.97 -19.60
C HIS A 456 -6.91 21.79 -20.17
N GLY A 457 -8.17 21.64 -19.77
CA GLY A 457 -9.06 20.58 -20.29
C GLY A 457 -8.87 19.19 -19.69
N TYR A 458 -8.03 19.02 -18.65
CA TYR A 458 -7.76 17.71 -18.03
C TYR A 458 -9.03 17.11 -17.40
N GLY A 459 -9.72 17.91 -16.58
CA GLY A 459 -11.01 17.50 -16.00
C GLY A 459 -12.06 17.20 -17.07
N THR A 460 -12.16 18.03 -18.12
CA THR A 460 -13.08 17.80 -19.25
C THR A 460 -12.80 16.47 -19.92
N THR A 461 -11.53 16.16 -20.21
CA THR A 461 -11.10 14.92 -20.88
C THR A 461 -11.44 13.70 -20.02
N LEU A 462 -11.11 13.75 -18.73
CA LEU A 462 -11.39 12.66 -17.79
C LEU A 462 -12.90 12.43 -17.60
N CYS A 463 -13.70 13.49 -17.44
CA CYS A 463 -15.15 13.37 -17.34
C CYS A 463 -15.78 12.83 -18.61
N LYS A 464 -15.40 13.34 -19.80
CA LYS A 464 -15.90 12.84 -21.09
C LYS A 464 -15.63 11.36 -21.27
N LEU A 465 -14.45 10.90 -20.84
CA LEU A 465 -14.10 9.49 -20.91
C LEU A 465 -15.02 8.62 -20.04
N VAL A 466 -15.33 9.05 -18.81
CA VAL A 466 -16.26 8.31 -17.94
C VAL A 466 -17.69 8.36 -18.45
N THR A 467 -18.16 9.51 -18.96
CA THR A 467 -19.50 9.62 -19.52
C THR A 467 -19.66 8.83 -20.81
N ALA A 468 -18.62 8.74 -21.65
CA ALA A 468 -18.65 7.88 -22.83
C ALA A 468 -18.77 6.39 -22.46
N GLU A 469 -18.09 5.94 -21.39
CA GLU A 469 -18.25 4.58 -20.86
C GLU A 469 -19.68 4.33 -20.33
N ALA A 470 -20.29 5.33 -19.70
CA ALA A 470 -21.68 5.25 -19.23
C ALA A 470 -22.68 5.23 -20.40
N ASP A 471 -22.49 6.10 -21.41
CA ASP A 471 -23.32 6.18 -22.61
C ASP A 471 -23.31 4.88 -23.40
N LEU A 472 -22.14 4.26 -23.54
CA LEU A 472 -21.96 2.97 -24.21
C LEU A 472 -22.71 1.83 -23.51
N ARG A 473 -23.04 2.02 -22.22
CA ARG A 473 -23.85 1.12 -21.40
C ARG A 473 -25.32 1.58 -21.28
N SER A 474 -25.67 2.70 -21.91
CA SER A 474 -26.97 3.35 -21.79
C SER A 474 -27.36 3.67 -20.34
N LEU A 475 -26.39 4.14 -19.55
CA LEU A 475 -26.58 4.50 -18.15
C LEU A 475 -26.40 6.01 -17.96
N GLU A 476 -27.32 6.62 -17.22
CA GLU A 476 -27.18 8.02 -16.80
C GLU A 476 -26.00 8.16 -15.84
N THR A 477 -25.45 9.37 -15.76
CA THR A 477 -24.32 9.68 -14.89
C THR A 477 -24.75 10.72 -13.85
N TYR A 478 -24.31 10.59 -12.60
CA TYR A 478 -24.53 11.61 -11.58
C TYR A 478 -23.26 11.92 -10.79
N LEU A 479 -23.27 13.07 -10.13
CA LEU A 479 -22.23 13.49 -9.20
C LEU A 479 -22.83 14.38 -8.10
N VAL A 480 -22.07 14.55 -7.03
CA VAL A 480 -22.41 15.47 -5.93
C VAL A 480 -21.36 16.58 -5.89
N SER A 481 -21.77 17.82 -6.16
CA SER A 481 -20.88 18.98 -6.18
C SER A 481 -21.04 19.81 -4.91
N GLY A 482 -19.96 19.91 -4.12
CA GLY A 482 -19.90 20.74 -2.92
C GLY A 482 -19.58 22.22 -3.16
N ASN A 483 -19.10 22.56 -4.37
CA ASN A 483 -18.70 23.91 -4.76
C ASN A 483 -19.52 24.40 -5.96
N VAL A 484 -20.82 24.64 -5.73
CA VAL A 484 -21.80 24.98 -6.77
C VAL A 484 -21.33 26.19 -7.60
N GLU A 485 -20.93 27.28 -6.96
CA GLU A 485 -20.57 28.52 -7.65
C GLU A 485 -19.40 28.35 -8.64
N ALA A 486 -18.37 27.59 -8.27
CA ALA A 486 -17.22 27.36 -9.14
C ALA A 486 -17.46 26.25 -10.19
N ASN A 487 -18.21 25.20 -9.81
CA ASN A 487 -18.27 23.98 -10.61
C ASN A 487 -19.47 23.92 -11.57
N THR A 488 -20.56 24.64 -11.32
CA THR A 488 -21.80 24.50 -12.12
C THR A 488 -21.56 24.77 -13.60
N ARG A 489 -20.81 25.82 -13.97
CA ARG A 489 -20.52 26.11 -15.39
C ARG A 489 -19.74 24.98 -16.04
N PHE A 490 -18.74 24.44 -15.34
CA PHE A 490 -17.92 23.33 -15.84
C PHE A 490 -18.77 22.08 -16.09
N TYR A 491 -19.61 21.69 -15.13
CA TYR A 491 -20.45 20.49 -15.23
C TYR A 491 -21.61 20.65 -16.22
N ASN A 492 -22.25 21.82 -16.29
CA ASN A 492 -23.27 22.11 -17.30
C ASN A 492 -22.73 21.97 -18.73
N ASN A 493 -21.49 22.40 -18.98
CA ASN A 493 -20.84 22.23 -20.28
C ASN A 493 -20.57 20.76 -20.65
N LEU A 494 -20.62 19.86 -19.67
CA LEU A 494 -20.49 18.42 -19.85
C LEU A 494 -21.85 17.71 -19.88
N GLY A 495 -22.96 18.47 -19.81
CA GLY A 495 -24.33 17.95 -19.83
C GLY A 495 -24.88 17.54 -18.47
N PHE A 496 -24.19 17.85 -17.36
CA PHE A 496 -24.70 17.62 -16.01
C PHE A 496 -25.52 18.83 -15.56
N PHE A 497 -26.74 18.61 -15.08
CA PHE A 497 -27.61 19.66 -14.56
C PHE A 497 -28.04 19.34 -13.13
N ALA A 498 -28.14 20.36 -12.28
CA ALA A 498 -28.62 20.21 -10.92
C ALA A 498 -30.10 19.80 -10.91
N VAL A 499 -30.39 18.61 -10.38
CA VAL A 499 -31.77 18.10 -10.20
C VAL A 499 -32.25 18.27 -8.77
N LYS A 500 -31.33 18.40 -7.81
CA LYS A 500 -31.63 18.62 -6.41
C LYS A 500 -30.50 19.40 -5.74
N THR A 501 -30.87 20.38 -4.92
CA THR A 501 -29.93 21.13 -4.08
C THR A 501 -30.29 20.92 -2.61
N ILE A 502 -29.28 20.67 -1.78
CA ILE A 502 -29.41 20.73 -0.32
C ILE A 502 -28.58 21.89 0.23
N VAL A 503 -28.99 22.42 1.38
CA VAL A 503 -28.27 23.49 2.08
C VAL A 503 -27.74 22.93 3.41
N LEU A 504 -26.48 23.22 3.71
CA LEU A 504 -25.78 22.77 4.91
C LEU A 504 -25.31 23.96 5.75
N GLY A 505 -25.31 23.79 7.07
CA GLY A 505 -24.75 24.77 8.00
C GLY A 505 -25.63 26.00 8.26
N ASP A 506 -26.82 26.07 7.66
CA ASP A 506 -27.86 27.07 7.94
C ASP A 506 -28.33 27.04 9.40
N ASP A 507 -28.47 25.84 9.97
CA ASP A 507 -28.88 25.64 11.37
C ASP A 507 -27.70 25.41 12.33
N ASN A 508 -26.46 25.59 11.87
CA ASN A 508 -25.27 25.29 12.67
C ASN A 508 -24.68 26.56 13.30
N PRO A 509 -24.90 26.84 14.60
CA PRO A 509 -24.43 28.08 15.23
C PRO A 509 -22.91 28.20 15.32
N THR A 510 -22.17 27.10 15.14
CA THR A 510 -20.69 27.10 15.10
C THR A 510 -20.14 27.43 13.72
N TRP A 511 -20.97 27.40 12.67
CA TRP A 511 -20.57 27.79 11.32
C TRP A 511 -20.81 29.28 11.13
N LYS A 512 -19.74 30.02 10.78
CA LYS A 512 -19.78 31.49 10.67
C LYS A 512 -19.78 32.01 9.24
N ASN A 513 -19.60 31.13 8.26
CA ASN A 513 -19.65 31.49 6.84
C ASN A 513 -21.07 31.31 6.28
N ALA A 514 -21.27 31.68 5.02
CA ALA A 514 -22.52 31.43 4.33
C ALA A 514 -22.89 29.93 4.34
N PRO A 515 -24.20 29.58 4.35
CA PRO A 515 -24.64 28.21 4.18
C PRO A 515 -24.12 27.62 2.85
N ILE A 516 -23.81 26.33 2.86
CA ILE A 516 -23.21 25.66 1.72
C ILE A 516 -24.28 24.96 0.92
N LYS A 517 -24.36 25.29 -0.37
CA LYS A 517 -25.18 24.57 -1.33
C LYS A 517 -24.41 23.35 -1.83
N VAL A 518 -25.09 22.20 -1.83
CA VAL A 518 -24.58 20.97 -2.42
C VAL A 518 -25.58 20.50 -3.47
N ASP A 519 -25.12 20.42 -4.72
CA ASP A 519 -25.95 20.01 -5.84
C ASP A 519 -25.74 18.54 -6.16
N ILE A 520 -26.84 17.80 -6.30
CA ILE A 520 -26.88 16.51 -6.98
C ILE A 520 -27.12 16.83 -8.45
N MET A 521 -26.13 16.55 -9.29
CA MET A 521 -26.19 16.84 -10.72
C MET A 521 -26.29 15.53 -11.51
N VAL A 522 -27.20 15.50 -12.47
CA VAL A 522 -27.44 14.34 -13.34
C VAL A 522 -27.17 14.74 -14.78
N ARG A 523 -26.54 13.82 -15.52
CA ARG A 523 -26.38 13.85 -16.96
C ARG A 523 -27.16 12.68 -17.55
N GLU A 524 -28.17 13.01 -18.34
CA GLU A 524 -28.96 12.02 -19.08
C GLU A 524 -28.13 11.40 -20.21
N VAL A 525 -28.51 10.19 -20.63
CA VAL A 525 -27.91 9.54 -21.79
C VAL A 525 -28.32 10.31 -23.05
N PRO A 526 -27.39 10.73 -23.92
CA PRO A 526 -27.73 11.35 -25.19
C PRO A 526 -28.68 10.46 -26.01
N PRO A 527 -29.70 11.02 -26.70
CA PRO A 527 -30.55 10.23 -27.58
C PRO A 527 -29.69 9.52 -28.64
N ALA A 528 -29.96 8.24 -28.94
CA ALA A 528 -29.17 7.44 -29.87
C ALA A 528 -28.98 8.07 -31.26
N ASP A 529 -29.89 8.97 -31.68
CA ASP A 529 -29.82 9.66 -32.97
C ASP A 529 -28.87 10.87 -32.97
N SER A 530 -28.48 11.38 -31.80
CA SER A 530 -27.53 12.51 -31.68
C SER A 530 -26.09 12.12 -32.07
N GLU A 531 -25.73 10.85 -31.88
CA GLU A 531 -24.39 10.33 -32.20
C GLU A 531 -24.16 10.23 -33.72
N LYS A 532 -25.23 9.95 -34.49
CA LYS A 532 -25.19 9.95 -35.97
C LYS A 532 -25.00 11.34 -36.57
N ALA A 533 -25.37 12.39 -35.84
CA ALA A 533 -25.16 13.77 -36.27
C ALA A 533 -23.71 14.21 -36.04
N ALA A 534 -23.12 13.87 -34.89
CA ALA A 534 -21.73 14.24 -34.57
C ALA A 534 -20.70 13.58 -35.49
N ILE A 535 -20.91 12.32 -35.91
CA ILE A 535 -19.99 11.61 -36.82
C ILE A 535 -20.06 12.15 -38.27
N ARG A 536 -21.07 12.96 -38.62
CA ARG A 536 -21.19 13.54 -39.98
C ARG A 536 -20.48 14.88 -40.15
N ASP A 537 -20.12 15.54 -39.05
CA ASP A 537 -19.55 16.89 -39.07
C ASP A 537 -18.03 16.92 -38.75
N ASP A 538 -17.42 15.77 -38.45
CA ASP A 538 -15.96 15.53 -38.40
C ASP A 538 -15.50 14.71 -39.62
#